data_AF-A0A923W7W1-F1
#
_entry.id   AF-A0A923W7W1-F1
#
_cell.length_a   1.000
_cell.length_b   1.000
_cell.length_c   1.000
_cell.angle_alpha   90.00
_cell.angle_beta   90.00
_cell.angle_gamma   90.00
#
_symmetry.space_group_name_H-M   'P 1'
#
loop_
_entity.id
_entity.type
_entity.pdbx_description
1 polymer ?
#
loop_
_entity_poly.entity_id
_entity_poly.type
_entity_poly.pdbx_seq_one_letter_code
_entity_poly.pdbx_strand_id
1 'polypeptide(L)' 'EYTSTQEDGSIAAAERMIPFVAAYVDKVDIAGKCITVDWQPDY' A
#
# COMPACT_ATOMS: atom_id res chain seq x y z
N GLU A 1 -2.98 5.06 -6.35
CA GLU A 1 -3.06 3.62 -6.67
C GLU A 1 -1.65 3.10 -6.94
N TYR A 2 -1.34 1.88 -6.52
CA TYR A 2 -0.02 1.28 -6.81
C TYR A 2 -0.08 0.42 -8.06
N THR A 3 0.95 0.54 -8.89
CA THR A 3 1.05 -0.18 -10.15
C THR A 3 2.39 -0.89 -10.28
N SER A 4 2.38 -2.02 -10.98
CA SER A 4 3.58 -2.78 -11.36
C SER A 4 3.67 -2.89 -12.87
N THR A 5 4.89 -2.91 -13.40
CA THR A 5 5.15 -3.17 -14.82
C THR A 5 5.20 -4.68 -15.04
N GLN A 6 4.44 -5.16 -16.03
CA GLN A 6 4.42 -6.54 -16.47
C GLN A 6 5.50 -6.80 -17.53
N GLU A 7 5.79 -8.07 -17.82
CA GLU A 7 6.86 -8.47 -18.77
C GLU A 7 6.66 -7.93 -20.20
N ASP A 8 5.40 -7.68 -20.60
CA ASP A 8 5.02 -7.08 -21.89
C ASP A 8 5.06 -5.53 -21.88
N GLY A 9 5.56 -4.92 -20.80
CA GLY A 9 5.68 -3.46 -20.65
C GLY A 9 4.37 -2.74 -20.30
N SER A 10 3.25 -3.46 -20.16
CA SER A 10 2.00 -2.91 -19.67
C SER A 10 2.03 -2.63 -18.16
N ILE A 11 1.32 -1.59 -17.73
CA ILE A 11 1.19 -1.20 -16.32
C ILE A 11 -0.12 -1.79 -15.77
N ALA A 12 -0.04 -2.54 -14.69
CA ALA A 12 -1.21 -3.13 -14.02
C ALA A 12 -1.32 -2.64 -12.58
N ALA A 13 -2.56 -2.58 -12.07
CA ALA A 13 -2.81 -2.43 -10.64
C ALA A 13 -2.18 -3.60 -9.88
N ALA A 14 -1.50 -3.29 -8.78
CA ALA A 14 -0.77 -4.28 -8.00
C ALA A 14 -1.16 -4.23 -6.52
N GLU A 15 -1.18 -5.41 -5.90
CA GLU A 15 -1.41 -5.57 -4.46
C GLU A 15 -0.09 -5.42 -3.69
N ARG A 16 -0.16 -4.97 -2.43
CA ARG A 16 0.98 -4.90 -1.51
C ARG A 16 0.61 -5.50 -0.16
N MET A 17 1.55 -6.23 0.44
CA MET A 17 1.43 -6.68 1.83
C MET A 17 2.00 -5.62 2.75
N ILE A 18 1.17 -5.08 3.64
CA ILE A 18 1.59 -4.08 4.65
C ILE A 18 1.55 -4.75 6.03
N PRO A 19 2.67 -4.84 6.77
CA PRO A 19 2.67 -5.35 8.13
C PRO A 19 1.82 -4.47 9.05
N PHE A 20 0.94 -5.07 9.83
CA PHE A 20 0.04 -4.35 10.74
C PHE A 20 0.74 -3.99 12.06
N VAL A 21 1.69 -3.05 12.00
CA VAL A 21 2.50 -2.57 13.13
C VAL A 21 2.61 -1.05 13.11
N ALA A 22 2.81 -0.45 14.29
CA ALA A 22 2.87 1.00 14.46
C ALA A 22 4.03 1.68 13.71
N ALA A 23 5.02 0.92 13.23
CA ALA A 23 6.09 1.45 12.38
C ALA A 23 5.61 1.86 10.98
N TYR A 24 4.49 1.30 10.51
CA TYR A 24 3.98 1.50 9.15
C TYR A 24 2.51 1.96 9.10
N VAL A 25 1.75 1.78 10.18
CA VAL A 25 0.34 2.15 10.27
C VAL A 25 0.20 3.38 11.17
N ASP A 26 -0.07 4.54 10.55
CA ASP A 26 -0.19 5.81 11.27
C ASP A 26 -1.55 5.97 11.95
N LYS A 27 -2.62 5.55 11.26
CA LYS A 27 -3.99 5.77 11.74
C LYS A 27 -4.93 4.68 11.29
N VAL A 28 -5.82 4.26 12.20
CA VAL A 28 -6.95 3.38 11.91
C VAL A 28 -8.23 4.13 12.25
N ASP A 29 -9.03 4.45 11.24
CA ASP A 29 -10.36 5.04 11.37
C ASP A 29 -11.43 3.99 11.04
N ILE A 30 -12.04 3.42 12.10
CA ILE A 30 -13.06 2.37 11.96
C ILE A 30 -14.37 2.93 11.40
N ALA A 31 -14.77 4.14 11.83
CA ALA A 31 -16.01 4.76 11.36
C ALA A 31 -15.88 5.17 9.89
N GLY A 32 -14.73 5.74 9.51
CA GLY A 32 -14.39 6.10 8.14
C GLY A 32 -13.95 4.94 7.24
N LYS A 33 -13.79 3.73 7.80
CA LYS A 33 -13.26 2.53 7.11
C LYS A 33 -11.97 2.81 6.36
N CYS A 34 -11.07 3.57 6.99
CA CYS A 34 -9.84 4.05 6.38
C CYS A 34 -8.65 3.75 7.29
N ILE A 35 -7.56 3.28 6.68
CA ILE A 35 -6.28 3.10 7.36
C ILE A 35 -5.26 3.97 6.62
N THR A 36 -4.59 4.85 7.35
CA THR A 36 -3.48 5.67 6.85
C THR A 36 -2.18 4.96 7.17
N VAL A 37 -1.33 4.83 6.16
CA VAL A 37 -0.06 4.11 6.23
C VAL A 37 1.04 4.99 5.64
N ASP A 38 2.18 5.07 6.31
CA ASP A 38 3.41 5.63 5.76
C ASP A 38 4.30 4.46 5.33
N TRP A 39 3.96 3.92 4.16
CA TRP A 39 4.71 2.85 3.52
C TRP A 39 5.42 3.43 2.30
N GLN A 40 6.70 3.71 2.45
CA GLN A 40 7.55 4.05 1.32
C GLN A 40 7.85 2.76 0.51
N PRO A 41 7.92 2.81 -0.83
CA PRO A 41 8.54 1.72 -1.57
C PRO A 41 9.99 1.58 -1.09
N ASP A 42 10.31 0.46 -0.45
CA ASP A 42 11.69 0.13 -0.08
C ASP A 42 12.50 -0.10 -1.35
N TYR A 43 13.01 0.99 -1.94
CA TYR A 43 13.84 1.06 -3.16
C TYR A 43 13.20 0.60 -4.48
#